data_AF-A0A562SD60-F1
#
_entry.id   AF-A0A562SD60-F1
#
_cell.length_a   1.000
_cell.length_b   1.000
_cell.length_c   1.000
_cell.angle_alpha   90.00
_cell.angle_beta   90.00
_cell.angle_gamma   90.00
#
_symmetry.space_group_name_H-M   'P 1'
#
loop_
_entity.id
_entity.type
_entity.pdbx_description
1 polymer ?
#
loop_
_entity_poly.entity_id
_entity_poly.type
_entity_poly.pdbx_seq_one_letter_code
_entity_poly.pdbx_strand_id
1 'polypeptide(L)'
;MPKAITTALKYVLLIFAGIALFLLVSILQKVTPPSPGEYYYSDFLRNNYTLLAGIIFFLAGSLVGYFFQLNPWLAGIALVAALPVASFYEAGVYRGSHNLIPLELVIYFFFSVPPIAGVYLGRYIARRKKQAKQQTTE
;
A
#
# COMPACT_ATOMS: atom_id res chain seq x y z
N MET A 1 -3.95 11.20 -23.86
CA MET A 1 -2.91 10.30 -23.33
C MET A 1 -3.39 8.86 -23.47
N PRO A 2 -2.57 7.90 -23.94
CA PRO A 2 -2.98 6.50 -24.05
C PRO A 2 -3.50 5.93 -22.72
N LYS A 3 -4.53 5.09 -22.77
CA LYS A 3 -5.16 4.47 -21.58
C LYS A 3 -4.16 3.71 -20.69
N ALA A 4 -3.13 3.13 -21.29
CA ALA A 4 -2.04 2.50 -20.56
C ALA A 4 -1.27 3.50 -19.69
N ILE A 5 -0.96 4.69 -20.22
CA ILE A 5 -0.19 5.70 -19.48
C ILE A 5 -1.01 6.27 -18.32
N THR A 6 -2.31 6.55 -18.54
CA THR A 6 -3.17 7.03 -17.45
C THR A 6 -3.35 5.98 -16.34
N THR A 7 -3.29 4.70 -16.69
CA THR A 7 -3.33 3.60 -15.73
C THR A 7 -2.02 3.49 -14.95
N ALA A 8 -0.87 3.57 -15.63
CA ALA A 8 0.44 3.59 -14.97
C ALA A 8 0.59 4.76 -13.99
N LEU A 9 0.16 5.97 -14.40
CA LEU A 9 0.19 7.14 -13.52
C LEU A 9 -0.64 6.95 -12.25
N LYS A 10 -1.79 6.26 -12.32
CA LYS A 10 -2.58 5.95 -11.12
C LYS A 10 -1.78 5.08 -10.15
N TYR A 11 -1.11 4.04 -10.63
CA TYR A 11 -0.27 3.20 -9.76
C TYR A 11 0.87 3.98 -9.13
N VAL A 12 1.53 4.85 -9.88
CA VAL A 12 2.57 5.75 -9.34
C VAL A 12 1.99 6.65 -8.25
N LEU A 13 0.82 7.26 -8.47
CA LEU A 13 0.14 8.06 -7.45
C LEU A 13 -0.22 7.25 -6.19
N LEU A 14 -0.58 5.97 -6.33
CA LEU A 14 -0.85 5.10 -5.18
C LEU A 14 0.40 4.85 -4.33
N ILE A 15 1.60 4.81 -4.91
CA ILE A 15 2.84 4.71 -4.13
C ILE A 15 3.00 5.94 -3.23
N PHE A 16 2.83 7.14 -3.78
CA PHE A 16 2.89 8.38 -3.00
C PHE A 16 1.78 8.47 -1.95
N ALA A 17 0.57 8.04 -2.28
CA ALA A 17 -0.53 7.95 -1.32
C ALA A 17 -0.19 6.97 -0.19
N GLY A 18 0.43 5.83 -0.50
CA GLY A 18 0.92 4.86 0.46
C GLY A 18 1.92 5.45 1.46
N ILE A 19 2.91 6.21 0.96
CA ILE A 19 3.87 6.94 1.80
C ILE A 19 3.14 7.93 2.72
N ALA A 20 2.20 8.71 2.18
CA ALA A 20 1.42 9.65 2.97
C ALA A 20 0.60 8.95 4.08
N LEU A 21 0.03 7.77 3.79
CA LEU A 21 -0.67 6.96 4.78
C LEU A 21 0.27 6.46 5.87
N PHE A 22 1.47 5.99 5.54
CA PHE A 22 2.47 5.63 6.55
C PHE A 22 2.79 6.82 7.47
N LEU A 23 2.99 8.02 6.92
CA LEU A 23 3.25 9.21 7.73
C LEU A 23 2.06 9.56 8.64
N LEU A 24 0.84 9.50 8.10
CA LEU A 24 -0.38 9.70 8.88
C LEU A 24 -0.47 8.71 10.05
N VAL A 25 -0.27 7.43 9.77
CA VAL A 25 -0.31 6.35 10.76
C VAL A 25 0.78 6.55 11.82
N SER A 26 1.97 7.00 11.44
CA SER A 26 3.07 7.31 12.37
C SER A 26 2.70 8.43 13.34
N ILE A 27 2.04 9.48 12.84
CA ILE A 27 1.58 10.60 13.66
C ILE A 27 0.49 10.14 14.63
N LEU A 28 -0.49 9.36 14.15
CA LEU A 28 -1.59 8.86 14.97
C LEU A 28 -1.11 7.96 16.11
N GLN A 29 -0.09 7.14 15.84
CA GLN A 29 0.46 6.20 16.82
C GLN A 29 1.63 6.76 17.64
N LYS A 30 2.08 7.99 17.33
CA LYS A 30 3.27 8.60 17.95
C LYS A 30 4.50 7.68 17.86
N VAL A 31 4.69 7.02 16.72
CA VAL A 31 5.85 6.14 16.49
C VAL A 31 7.12 6.97 16.55
N THR A 32 8.02 6.60 17.45
CA THR A 32 9.36 7.19 17.55
C THR A 32 10.26 6.61 16.47
N PRO A 33 10.97 7.45 15.69
CA PRO A 33 11.98 6.96 14.76
C PRO A 33 13.05 6.13 15.49
N PRO A 34 13.57 5.05 14.88
CA PRO A 34 14.68 4.29 15.44
C PRO A 34 15.96 5.14 15.49
N SER A 35 16.99 4.68 16.19
CA SER A 35 18.31 5.33 16.13
C SER A 35 18.86 5.27 14.70
N PRO A 36 19.53 6.34 14.20
CA PRO A 36 20.18 6.30 12.89
C PRO A 36 21.16 5.14 12.79
N GLY A 37 21.10 4.38 11.69
CA GLY A 37 21.96 3.22 11.47
C GLY A 37 21.47 2.33 10.34
N GLU A 38 21.96 1.09 10.31
CA GLU A 38 21.43 0.04 9.43
C GLU A 38 19.94 -0.19 9.73
N TYR A 39 19.13 -0.40 8.69
CA TYR A 39 17.68 -0.68 8.77
C TYR A 39 16.79 0.48 9.30
N TYR A 40 17.29 1.71 9.38
CA TYR A 40 16.53 2.87 9.86
C TYR A 40 15.13 3.04 9.21
N TYR A 41 15.04 3.03 7.89
CA TYR A 41 13.80 3.25 7.14
C TYR A 41 12.90 2.01 7.15
N SER A 42 13.45 0.82 6.93
CA SER A 42 12.69 -0.43 6.97
C SER A 42 12.12 -0.71 8.37
N ASP A 43 12.89 -0.48 9.44
CA ASP A 43 12.42 -0.60 10.81
C ASP A 43 11.34 0.42 11.15
N PHE A 44 11.53 1.68 10.75
CA PHE A 44 10.50 2.71 10.92
C PHE A 44 9.18 2.30 10.28
N LEU A 45 9.20 1.89 9.00
CA LEU A 45 7.99 1.50 8.27
C LEU A 45 7.36 0.22 8.83
N ARG A 46 8.18 -0.78 9.20
CA ARG A 46 7.71 -2.05 9.77
C ARG A 46 7.05 -1.85 11.12
N ASN A 47 7.69 -1.12 12.03
CA ASN A 47 7.17 -0.85 13.38
C ASN A 47 5.91 0.03 13.34
N ASN A 48 5.78 0.85 12.30
CA ASN A 48 4.59 1.66 12.06
C ASN A 48 3.39 0.86 11.52
N TYR A 49 3.63 -0.31 10.90
CA TYR A 49 2.56 -1.17 10.36
C TYR A 49 1.90 -2.02 11.47
N THR A 50 1.02 -1.39 12.24
CA THR A 50 0.21 -2.06 13.28
C THR A 50 -1.18 -2.43 12.77
N LEU A 51 -2.04 -2.95 13.65
CA LEU A 51 -3.45 -3.18 13.33
C LEU A 51 -4.16 -1.90 12.84
N LEU A 52 -3.87 -0.74 13.46
CA LEU A 52 -4.43 0.54 13.03
C LEU A 52 -4.00 0.88 11.60
N ALA A 53 -2.72 0.65 11.27
CA ALA A 53 -2.22 0.80 9.90
C ALA A 53 -3.00 -0.10 8.94
N GLY A 54 -3.15 -1.38 9.28
CA GLY A 54 -3.91 -2.34 8.48
C GLY A 54 -5.34 -1.88 8.19
N ILE A 55 -6.05 -1.34 9.20
CA ILE A 55 -7.41 -0.78 9.04
C ILE A 55 -7.38 0.42 8.09
N ILE A 56 -6.46 1.37 8.28
CA ILE A 56 -6.34 2.57 7.44
C ILE A 56 -6.03 2.18 5.99
N PHE A 57 -5.09 1.26 5.77
CA PHE A 57 -4.75 0.76 4.45
C PHE A 57 -5.89 -0.03 3.80
N PHE A 58 -6.67 -0.79 4.57
CA PHE A 58 -7.89 -1.44 4.09
C PHE A 58 -8.94 -0.43 3.61
N LEU A 59 -9.17 0.65 4.38
CA LEU A 59 -10.11 1.71 4.00
C LEU A 59 -9.63 2.47 2.75
N ALA A 60 -8.34 2.81 2.69
CA ALA A 60 -7.73 3.42 1.51
C ALA A 60 -7.86 2.53 0.28
N GLY A 61 -7.55 1.23 0.43
CA GLY A 61 -7.75 0.23 -0.61
C GLY A 61 -9.21 0.18 -1.08
N SER A 62 -10.17 0.22 -0.16
CA SER A 62 -11.60 0.25 -0.48
C SER A 62 -12.00 1.47 -1.32
N LEU A 63 -11.49 2.66 -0.99
CA LEU A 63 -11.73 3.87 -1.78
C LEU A 63 -11.11 3.74 -3.18
N VAL A 64 -9.86 3.26 -3.27
CA VAL A 64 -9.18 3.02 -4.54
C VAL A 64 -9.95 2.03 -5.42
N GLY A 65 -10.40 0.93 -4.84
CA GLY A 65 -11.21 -0.08 -5.54
C GLY A 65 -12.53 0.48 -6.03
N TYR A 66 -13.20 1.30 -5.23
CA TYR A 66 -14.47 1.93 -5.59
C TYR A 66 -14.31 2.89 -6.77
N PHE A 67 -13.38 3.84 -6.68
CA PHE A 67 -13.25 4.93 -7.66
C PHE A 67 -12.45 4.55 -8.90
N PHE A 68 -11.34 3.81 -8.76
CA PHE A 68 -10.40 3.60 -9.86
C PHE A 68 -10.57 2.27 -10.59
N GLN A 69 -11.24 1.27 -9.98
CA GLN A 69 -11.51 -0.03 -10.61
C GLN A 69 -10.25 -0.75 -11.15
N LEU A 70 -9.09 -0.52 -10.51
CA LEU A 70 -7.79 -1.08 -10.92
C LEU A 70 -7.69 -2.59 -10.63
N ASN A 71 -6.60 -3.22 -11.08
CA ASN A 71 -6.23 -4.57 -10.64
C ASN A 71 -5.99 -4.56 -9.12
N PRO A 72 -6.70 -5.38 -8.31
CA PRO A 72 -6.62 -5.33 -6.85
C PRO A 72 -5.23 -5.64 -6.30
N TRP A 73 -4.55 -6.63 -6.86
CA TRP A 73 -3.20 -7.02 -6.45
C TRP A 73 -2.22 -5.88 -6.66
N LEU A 74 -2.15 -5.34 -7.88
CA LEU A 74 -1.23 -4.25 -8.19
C LEU A 74 -1.55 -2.98 -7.39
N ALA A 75 -2.83 -2.68 -7.15
CA ALA A 75 -3.22 -1.48 -6.40
C ALA A 75 -2.87 -1.61 -4.91
N GLY A 76 -3.11 -2.77 -4.31
CA GLY A 76 -2.75 -3.02 -2.92
C GLY A 76 -1.24 -3.08 -2.70
N ILE A 77 -0.49 -3.73 -3.59
CA ILE A 77 0.98 -3.74 -3.56
C ILE A 77 1.53 -2.32 -3.75
N ALA A 78 0.98 -1.54 -4.69
CA ALA A 78 1.42 -0.16 -4.91
C ALA A 78 1.26 0.71 -3.66
N LEU A 79 0.19 0.53 -2.88
CA LEU A 79 -0.03 1.26 -1.63
C LEU A 79 1.04 0.95 -0.56
N VAL A 80 1.67 -0.22 -0.58
CA VAL A 80 2.69 -0.59 0.41
C VAL A 80 4.11 -0.66 -0.16
N ALA A 81 4.31 -0.22 -1.40
CA ALA A 81 5.58 -0.33 -2.12
C ALA A 81 6.74 0.42 -1.45
N ALA A 82 6.45 1.35 -0.55
CA ALA A 82 7.48 2.04 0.25
C ALA A 82 8.35 1.07 1.07
N LEU A 83 7.78 -0.05 1.55
CA LEU A 83 8.49 -1.05 2.35
C LEU A 83 9.63 -1.73 1.56
N PRO A 84 9.37 -2.43 0.44
CA PRO A 84 10.45 -3.06 -0.33
C PRO A 84 11.43 -2.02 -0.92
N VAL A 85 10.94 -0.83 -1.27
CA VAL A 85 11.83 0.25 -1.75
C VAL A 85 12.81 0.69 -0.65
N ALA A 86 12.35 0.82 0.59
CA ALA A 86 13.22 1.13 1.72
C ALA A 86 14.27 0.04 1.95
N SER A 87 13.88 -1.23 1.99
CA SER A 87 14.84 -2.33 2.17
C SER A 87 15.88 -2.39 1.04
N PHE A 88 15.48 -2.21 -0.23
CA PHE A 88 16.44 -2.19 -1.33
C PHE A 88 17.36 -0.97 -1.31
N TYR A 89 16.86 0.18 -0.90
CA TYR A 89 17.69 1.37 -0.70
C TYR A 89 18.75 1.12 0.38
N GLU A 90 18.35 0.58 1.53
CA GLU A 90 19.27 0.28 2.64
C GLU A 90 20.27 -0.82 2.29
N ALA A 91 19.86 -1.80 1.48
CA ALA A 91 20.75 -2.81 0.90
C ALA A 91 21.82 -2.23 -0.02
N GLY A 92 21.50 -1.14 -0.72
CA GLY A 92 22.46 -0.44 -1.57
C GLY A 92 23.45 0.44 -0.80
N VAL A 93 23.02 1.02 0.33
CA VAL A 93 23.82 1.93 1.15
C VAL A 93 24.73 1.17 2.13
N TYR A 94 24.16 0.22 2.88
CA TYR A 94 24.89 -0.57 3.86
C TYR A 94 25.29 -1.90 3.23
N ARG A 95 26.59 -2.22 3.18
CA ARG A 95 27.07 -3.50 2.60
C ARG A 95 27.07 -4.67 3.58
N GLY A 96 26.43 -4.51 4.75
CA GLY A 96 26.30 -5.52 5.78
C GLY A 96 25.48 -6.74 5.34
N SER A 97 25.15 -7.61 6.30
CA SER A 97 24.44 -8.87 6.05
C SER A 97 22.98 -8.64 5.71
N HIS A 98 22.68 -8.44 4.42
CA HIS A 98 21.32 -8.35 3.88
C HIS A 98 20.66 -9.71 3.60
N ASN A 99 21.07 -10.74 4.33
CA ASN A 99 20.52 -12.10 4.19
C ASN A 99 19.03 -12.20 4.57
N LEU A 100 18.48 -11.18 5.24
CA LEU A 100 17.07 -11.14 5.64
C LEU A 100 16.12 -10.53 4.60
N ILE A 101 16.61 -9.90 3.53
CA ILE A 101 15.74 -9.27 2.50
C ILE A 101 14.66 -10.24 1.99
N PRO A 102 14.96 -11.51 1.65
CA PRO A 102 13.91 -12.43 1.20
C PRO A 102 12.79 -12.62 2.22
N LEU A 103 13.14 -12.68 3.52
CA LEU A 103 12.16 -12.79 4.60
C LEU A 103 11.35 -11.50 4.75
N GLU A 104 11.99 -10.33 4.67
CA GLU A 104 11.32 -9.03 4.70
C GLU A 104 10.29 -8.89 3.58
N LEU A 105 10.64 -9.29 2.36
CA LEU A 105 9.71 -9.25 1.21
C LEU A 105 8.47 -10.11 1.45
N VAL A 106 8.61 -11.27 2.12
CA VAL A 106 7.47 -12.10 2.52
C VAL A 106 6.60 -11.37 3.55
N ILE A 107 7.20 -10.74 4.55
CA ILE A 107 6.47 -9.94 5.55
C ILE A 107 5.73 -8.78 4.88
N TYR A 108 6.38 -8.06 3.96
CA TYR A 108 5.77 -6.94 3.25
C TYR A 108 4.65 -7.39 2.32
N PHE A 109 4.74 -8.59 1.75
CA PHE A 109 3.64 -9.20 1.03
C PHE A 109 2.42 -9.40 1.95
N PHE A 110 2.60 -9.88 3.18
CA PHE A 110 1.50 -9.95 4.15
C PHE A 110 0.95 -8.57 4.52
N PHE A 111 1.78 -7.53 4.61
CA PHE A 111 1.32 -6.15 4.81
C PHE A 111 0.52 -5.60 3.62
N SER A 112 0.61 -6.20 2.43
CA SER A 112 -0.25 -5.85 1.29
C SER A 112 -1.65 -6.46 1.40
N VAL A 113 -1.88 -7.45 2.27
CA VAL A 113 -3.17 -8.14 2.37
C VAL A 113 -4.33 -7.19 2.74
N PRO A 114 -4.23 -6.33 3.78
CA PRO A 114 -5.31 -5.39 4.10
C PRO A 114 -5.70 -4.45 2.93
N PRO A 115 -4.76 -3.73 2.28
CA PRO A 115 -5.15 -2.88 1.15
C PRO A 115 -5.66 -3.70 -0.05
N ILE A 116 -5.13 -4.89 -0.35
CA ILE A 116 -5.67 -5.76 -1.41
C ILE A 116 -7.13 -6.13 -1.13
N ALA A 117 -7.41 -6.59 0.09
CA ALA A 117 -8.77 -6.94 0.52
C ALA A 117 -9.72 -5.74 0.41
N GLY A 118 -9.25 -4.56 0.81
CA GLY A 118 -9.97 -3.30 0.63
C GLY A 118 -10.30 -3.04 -0.84
N VAL A 119 -9.31 -3.13 -1.73
CA VAL A 119 -9.54 -2.88 -3.18
C VAL A 119 -10.56 -3.85 -3.77
N TYR A 120 -10.53 -5.13 -3.38
CA TYR A 120 -11.57 -6.09 -3.77
C TYR A 120 -12.96 -5.67 -3.29
N LEU A 121 -13.10 -5.28 -2.03
CA LEU A 121 -14.38 -4.82 -1.45
C LEU A 121 -14.91 -3.57 -2.18
N GLY A 122 -14.09 -2.53 -2.32
CA GLY A 122 -14.48 -1.30 -2.99
C GLY A 122 -14.94 -1.53 -4.43
N ARG A 123 -14.21 -2.39 -5.15
CA ARG A 123 -14.56 -2.79 -6.52
C ARG A 123 -15.88 -3.55 -6.58
N TYR A 124 -16.12 -4.46 -5.63
CA TYR A 124 -17.37 -5.21 -5.52
C TYR A 124 -18.57 -4.27 -5.31
N ILE A 125 -18.48 -3.33 -4.36
CA ILE A 125 -19.53 -2.36 -4.06
C ILE A 125 -19.86 -1.49 -5.28
N ALA A 126 -18.84 -0.95 -5.95
CA ALA A 126 -19.03 -0.10 -7.12
C ALA A 126 -19.71 -0.83 -8.29
N ARG A 127 -19.42 -2.13 -8.47
CA ARG A 127 -20.07 -2.96 -9.50
C ARG A 127 -21.54 -3.19 -9.21
N ARG A 128 -21.88 -3.52 -7.96
CA ARG A 128 -23.28 -3.67 -7.52
C ARG A 128 -24.09 -2.39 -7.74
N LYS A 129 -23.52 -1.22 -7.41
CA LYS A 129 -24.18 0.08 -7.64
C LYS A 129 -24.45 0.36 -9.12
N LYS A 130 -23.54 -0.03 -10.02
CA LYS A 130 -23.74 0.12 -11.47
C LYS A 130 -24.87 -0.78 -11.99
N GLN A 131 -24.91 -2.04 -11.54
CA GLN A 131 -25.97 -2.99 -11.91
C GLN A 131 -27.35 -2.55 -11.44
N ALA A 132 -27.47 -2.11 -10.17
CA ALA A 132 -28.73 -1.60 -9.63
C ALA A 132 -29.25 -0.39 -10.40
N LYS A 133 -28.37 0.51 -10.84
CA LYS A 133 -28.75 1.69 -11.65
C LYS A 133 -29.26 1.31 -13.04
N GLN A 134 -28.70 0.27 -13.66
CA GLN A 134 -29.14 -0.22 -14.97
C GLN A 134 -30.56 -0.78 -14.90
N GLN A 135 -30.87 -1.57 -13.85
CA GLN A 135 -32.20 -2.16 -13.65
C GLN A 135 -33.33 -1.14 -13.40
N THR A 136 -33.03 0.06 -12.91
CA THR A 136 -34.03 1.12 -12.70
C THR A 136 -34.25 2.01 -13.93
N THR A 137 -33.47 1.84 -15.00
CA THR A 137 -33.54 2.68 -16.22
C THR A 137 -34.19 1.93 -17.40
N GLU A 138 -34.48 0.64 -17.22
CA GLU A 138 -35.29 -0.20 -18.13
C GLU A 138 -36.73 -0.25 -17.62
#